data_AF-A0AAD9EHP6-F1
#
_entry.id   AF-A0AAD9EHP6-F1
#
_cell.length_a   1.000
_cell.length_b   1.000
_cell.length_c   1.000
_cell.angle_alpha   90.00
_cell.angle_beta   90.00
_cell.angle_gamma   90.00
#
_symmetry.space_group_name_H-M   'P 1'
#
loop_
_entity.id
_entity.type
_entity.pdbx_description
1 polymer ?
#
loop_
_entity_poly.entity_id
_entity_poly.type
_entity_poly.pdbx_seq_one_letter_code
_entity_poly.pdbx_strand_id
1 'polypeptide(L)'
;MTTRFTTMPPEILLAITDLLPQAALHALALADKRLYDVINSTLYAQSVKDEAPDITVLAARDGNLDTLKMAASFGADMNRVYWVPVPTWAKPEEIQSTAPKTGY
;
A
#
# COMPACT_ATOMS: atom_id res chain seq x y z
N MET A 1 -5.40 -21.57 -21.01
CA MET A 1 -4.00 -21.51 -20.53
C MET A 1 -4.02 -21.74 -19.02
N THR A 2 -3.55 -22.90 -18.57
CA THR A 2 -3.46 -23.24 -17.14
C THR A 2 -2.24 -22.53 -16.55
N THR A 3 -2.45 -21.44 -15.82
CA THR A 3 -1.40 -20.78 -15.04
C THR A 3 -0.94 -21.75 -13.96
N ARG A 4 0.25 -22.35 -14.11
CA ARG A 4 0.81 -23.38 -13.20
C ARG A 4 0.88 -22.93 -11.72
N PHE A 5 0.82 -21.63 -11.48
CA PHE A 5 0.74 -21.03 -10.14
C PHE A 5 -0.60 -21.30 -9.43
N THR A 6 -1.68 -21.57 -10.17
CA THR A 6 -3.00 -21.89 -9.59
C THR A 6 -3.09 -23.30 -9.03
N THR A 7 -2.13 -24.18 -9.28
CA THR A 7 -2.11 -25.51 -8.64
C THR A 7 -1.14 -25.57 -7.46
N MET A 8 -0.42 -24.48 -7.19
CA MET A 8 0.65 -24.44 -6.21
C MET A 8 0.08 -24.12 -4.81
N PRO A 9 0.54 -24.80 -3.74
CA PRO A 9 0.11 -24.49 -2.38
C PRO A 9 0.44 -23.03 -1.99
N PRO A 10 -0.41 -22.38 -1.18
CA PRO A 10 -0.21 -20.99 -0.77
C PRO A 10 1.11 -20.78 -0.03
N GLU A 11 1.61 -21.78 0.70
CA GLU A 11 2.87 -21.71 1.45
C GLU A 11 4.08 -21.56 0.52
N ILE A 12 4.06 -22.24 -0.63
CA ILE A 12 5.13 -22.14 -1.63
C ILE A 12 5.06 -20.78 -2.34
N LEU A 13 3.85 -20.28 -2.60
CA LEU A 13 3.66 -18.95 -3.16
C LEU A 13 4.20 -17.87 -2.21
N LEU A 14 3.93 -17.99 -0.91
CA LEU A 14 4.48 -17.10 0.12
C LEU A 14 6.01 -17.18 0.21
N ALA A 15 6.59 -18.38 0.15
CA ALA A 15 8.04 -18.54 0.14
C ALA A 15 8.70 -17.88 -1.09
N ILE A 16 8.03 -17.91 -2.25
CA ILE A 16 8.49 -17.18 -3.44
C ILE A 16 8.41 -15.67 -3.22
N THR A 17 7.37 -15.19 -2.52
CA THR A 17 7.25 -13.76 -2.22
C THR A 17 8.37 -13.23 -1.32
N ASP A 18 8.84 -14.03 -0.37
CA ASP A 18 9.97 -13.64 0.49
C ASP A 18 11.28 -13.46 -0.28
N LEU A 19 11.41 -14.03 -1.48
CA LEU A 19 12.60 -13.94 -2.33
C LEU A 19 12.53 -12.80 -3.36
N LEU A 20 11.40 -12.13 -3.49
CA LEU A 20 11.14 -11.14 -4.54
C LEU A 20 11.17 -9.71 -3.97
N PRO A 21 11.68 -8.73 -4.74
CA PRO A 21 11.58 -7.33 -4.36
C PRO A 21 10.13 -6.84 -4.46
N GLN A 22 9.78 -5.82 -3.66
CA GLN A 22 8.41 -5.26 -3.58
C GLN A 22 7.79 -4.94 -4.95
N ALA A 23 8.57 -4.39 -5.88
CA ALA A 23 8.09 -4.09 -7.24
C ALA A 23 7.65 -5.34 -8.01
N ALA A 24 8.35 -6.47 -7.84
CA ALA A 24 7.99 -7.74 -8.46
C ALA A 24 6.76 -8.36 -7.79
N LEU A 25 6.59 -8.17 -6.47
CA LEU A 25 5.37 -8.59 -5.75
C LEU A 25 4.14 -7.87 -6.26
N HIS A 26 4.21 -6.55 -6.48
CA HIS A 26 3.13 -5.79 -7.09
C HIS A 26 2.77 -6.31 -8.49
N ALA A 27 3.77 -6.58 -9.33
CA ALA A 27 3.53 -7.14 -10.66
C ALA A 27 2.88 -8.54 -10.58
N LEU A 28 3.30 -9.36 -9.62
CA LEU A 28 2.76 -10.71 -9.41
C LEU A 28 1.32 -10.69 -8.88
N ALA A 29 1.01 -9.75 -7.99
CA ALA A 29 -0.34 -9.52 -7.50
C ALA A 29 -1.28 -9.02 -8.62
N LEU A 30 -0.79 -8.22 -9.58
CA LEU A 30 -1.56 -7.78 -10.73
C LEU A 30 -1.75 -8.88 -11.79
N ALA A 31 -0.89 -9.90 -11.81
CA ALA A 31 -0.92 -10.95 -12.82
C ALA A 31 -2.09 -11.93 -12.65
N ASP A 32 -2.52 -12.21 -11.41
CA ASP A 32 -3.58 -13.18 -11.12
C ASP A 32 -4.30 -12.85 -9.81
N LYS A 33 -5.64 -12.95 -9.80
CA LYS A 33 -6.47 -12.65 -8.62
C LYS A 33 -6.17 -13.56 -7.42
N ARG A 34 -5.85 -14.84 -7.65
CA ARG A 34 -5.49 -15.74 -6.56
C ARG A 34 -4.12 -15.39 -5.98
N LEU A 35 -3.19 -14.97 -6.84
CA LEU A 35 -1.90 -14.47 -6.38
C LEU A 35 -2.09 -13.19 -5.58
N TYR A 36 -2.94 -12.27 -6.05
CA TYR A 36 -3.34 -11.11 -5.26
C TYR A 36 -3.80 -11.52 -3.86
N ASP A 37 -4.78 -12.42 -3.73
CA ASP A 37 -5.33 -12.79 -2.42
C ASP A 37 -4.27 -13.36 -1.46
N VAL A 38 -3.32 -14.16 -1.95
CA VAL A 38 -2.26 -14.74 -1.12
C VAL A 38 -1.20 -13.70 -0.75
N ILE A 39 -0.74 -12.93 -1.74
CA ILE A 39 0.41 -12.01 -1.63
C ILE A 39 0.03 -10.72 -0.92
N ASN A 40 -1.23 -10.29 -1.00
CA ASN A 40 -1.69 -9.02 -0.47
C ASN A 40 -1.42 -8.91 1.04
N SER A 41 -1.67 -9.99 1.80
CA SER A 41 -1.40 -10.01 3.23
C SER A 41 0.09 -9.77 3.58
N THR A 42 0.99 -10.44 2.86
CA THR A 42 2.45 -10.26 3.00
C THR A 42 2.90 -8.87 2.55
N LEU A 43 2.31 -8.33 1.48
CA LEU A 43 2.63 -7.01 0.96
C LEU A 43 2.30 -5.91 1.97
N TYR A 44 1.12 -5.98 2.60
CA TYR A 44 0.74 -5.06 3.68
C TYR A 44 1.62 -5.25 4.90
N ALA A 45 1.88 -6.49 5.32
CA ALA A 45 2.73 -6.76 6.48
C ALA A 45 4.17 -6.24 6.29
N GLN A 46 4.75 -6.42 5.10
CA GLN A 46 6.08 -5.88 4.75
C GLN A 46 6.06 -4.36 4.68
N SER A 47 5.07 -3.77 4.01
CA SER A 47 4.97 -2.30 3.90
C SER A 47 4.77 -1.63 5.26
N VAL A 48 4.05 -2.26 6.18
CA VAL A 48 3.92 -1.76 7.57
C VAL A 48 5.24 -1.90 8.33
N LYS A 49 5.95 -3.01 8.18
CA LYS A 49 7.26 -3.23 8.82
C LYS A 49 8.34 -2.27 8.32
N ASP A 50 8.35 -2.01 7.01
CA ASP A 50 9.29 -1.10 6.37
C ASP A 50 8.90 0.38 6.56
N GLU A 51 7.84 0.64 7.36
CA GLU A 51 7.24 1.95 7.59
C GLU A 51 6.94 2.69 6.28
N ALA A 52 6.59 1.96 5.22
CA ALA A 52 6.39 2.51 3.89
C ALA A 52 5.23 3.51 3.93
N PRO A 53 5.50 4.83 3.82
CA PRO A 53 4.48 5.85 3.97
C PRO A 53 3.43 5.72 2.87
N ASP A 54 3.81 5.19 1.72
CA ASP A 54 3.00 5.13 0.51
C ASP A 54 1.66 4.41 0.71
N ILE A 55 1.61 3.32 1.49
CA ILE A 55 0.36 2.57 1.66
C ILE A 55 -0.67 3.35 2.47
N THR A 56 -0.29 4.01 3.56
CA THR A 56 -1.22 4.78 4.38
C THR A 56 -1.46 6.18 3.82
N VAL A 57 -0.40 6.83 3.34
CA VAL A 57 -0.42 8.21 2.89
C VAL A 57 -1.10 8.36 1.53
N LEU A 58 -0.74 7.53 0.55
CA LEU A 58 -1.37 7.61 -0.77
C LEU A 58 -2.82 7.10 -0.71
N ALA A 59 -3.09 6.09 0.12
CA ALA A 59 -4.48 5.65 0.33
C ALA A 59 -5.33 6.73 0.99
N ALA A 60 -4.81 7.44 1.99
CA ALA A 60 -5.52 8.58 2.58
C ALA A 60 -5.72 9.72 1.57
N ARG A 61 -4.69 10.04 0.78
CA ARG A 61 -4.74 11.07 -0.28
C ARG A 61 -5.77 10.76 -1.35
N ASP A 62 -5.87 9.50 -1.75
CA ASP A 62 -6.72 9.05 -2.84
C ASP A 62 -8.12 8.59 -2.34
N GLY A 63 -8.39 8.69 -1.03
CA GLY A 63 -9.68 8.36 -0.43
C GLY A 63 -9.98 6.87 -0.36
N ASN A 64 -8.96 6.01 -0.43
CA ASN A 64 -9.12 4.56 -0.44
C ASN A 64 -9.24 3.99 0.98
N LEU A 65 -10.45 4.09 1.54
CA LEU A 65 -10.78 3.67 2.90
C LEU A 65 -10.52 2.17 3.15
N ASP A 66 -10.74 1.31 2.15
CA ASP A 66 -10.55 -0.13 2.31
C ASP A 66 -9.07 -0.49 2.49
N THR A 67 -8.19 0.18 1.73
CA THR A 67 -6.73 0.08 1.91
C THR A 67 -6.29 0.58 3.29
N LEU A 68 -6.88 1.67 3.81
CA LEU A 68 -6.58 2.18 5.16
C LEU A 68 -7.00 1.21 6.26
N LYS A 69 -8.21 0.63 6.17
CA LYS A 69 -8.67 -0.39 7.13
C LYS A 69 -7.78 -1.62 7.11
N MET A 70 -7.34 -2.01 5.92
CA MET A 70 -6.43 -3.14 5.77
C MET A 70 -5.07 -2.82 6.40
N ALA A 71 -4.46 -1.68 6.07
CA ALA A 71 -3.21 -1.24 6.69
C ALA A 71 -3.31 -1.17 8.23
N ALA A 72 -4.41 -0.63 8.76
CA ALA A 72 -4.70 -0.58 10.19
C ALA A 72 -4.73 -1.98 10.84
N SER A 73 -5.37 -2.95 10.17
CA SER A 73 -5.46 -4.34 10.66
C SER A 73 -4.09 -5.02 10.76
N PHE A 74 -3.11 -4.57 9.95
CA PHE A 74 -1.73 -5.04 9.99
C PHE A 74 -0.82 -4.22 10.92
N GLY A 75 -1.37 -3.26 11.67
CA GLY A 75 -0.63 -2.49 12.68
C GLY A 75 0.03 -1.21 12.17
N ALA A 76 -0.40 -0.68 11.02
CA ALA A 76 0.10 0.60 10.52
C ALA A 76 -0.18 1.74 11.52
N ASP A 77 0.83 2.56 11.81
CA ASP A 77 0.66 3.77 12.61
C ASP A 77 -0.01 4.87 11.77
N MET A 78 -1.30 5.05 11.99
CA MET A 78 -2.12 6.07 11.33
C MET A 78 -1.97 7.47 11.94
N ASN A 79 -1.33 7.61 13.10
CA ASN A 79 -1.15 8.91 13.75
C ASN A 79 0.13 9.62 13.33
N ARG A 80 0.98 8.95 12.54
CA ARG A 80 2.24 9.52 12.09
C ARG A 80 2.01 10.59 11.02
N VAL A 81 2.62 11.75 11.24
CA VAL A 81 2.55 12.86 10.29
C VAL A 81 3.57 12.62 9.19
N TYR A 82 3.07 12.43 7.97
CA TYR A 82 3.88 12.33 6.76
C TYR A 82 3.68 13.55 5.90
N TRP A 83 4.76 14.04 5.29
CA TRP A 83 4.66 15.04 4.23
C TRP A 83 4.06 14.38 2.99
N VAL A 84 3.02 14.98 2.43
CA VAL A 84 2.32 14.44 1.26
C VAL A 84 2.37 15.47 0.14
N PRO A 85 2.76 15.09 -1.09
CA PRO A 85 2.63 15.99 -2.22
C PRO A 85 1.15 16.31 -2.48
N VAL A 86 0.90 17.52 -2.95
CA VAL A 86 -0.46 18.01 -3.24
C VAL A 86 -1.22 17.00 -4.11
N PRO A 87 -2.46 16.62 -3.74
CA PRO A 87 -3.27 15.72 -4.56
C PRO A 87 -3.48 16.28 -5.96
N THR A 88 -3.45 15.43 -6.99
CA THR A 88 -3.59 15.84 -8.39
C THR A 88 -4.97 16.42 -8.74
N TRP A 89 -5.97 16.16 -7.90
CA TRP A 89 -7.32 16.68 -8.01
C TRP A 89 -7.56 17.95 -7.18
N ALA A 90 -6.60 18.37 -6.34
CA ALA A 90 -6.73 19.58 -5.53
C ALA A 90 -6.60 20.82 -6.42
N LYS A 91 -7.57 21.73 -6.31
CA LYS A 91 -7.51 23.01 -7.03
C LYS A 91 -6.46 23.91 -6.36
N PRO A 92 -5.66 24.68 -7.11
CA PRO A 92 -4.62 25.56 -6.54
C PRO A 92 -5.13 26.53 -5.47
N GLU A 93 -6.41 26.91 -5.56
CA GLU A 93 -7.09 27.87 -4.69
C GLU A 93 -7.32 27.34 -3.27
N GLU A 94 -7.39 26.02 -3.06
CA GLU A 94 -7.59 25.39 -1.75
C GLU A 94 -6.27 25.21 -0.97
N ILE A 95 -5.13 25.34 -1.64
CA ILE A 95 -3.79 25.07 -1.08
C ILE A 95 -3.31 26.25 -0.21
N GLN A 96 -3.75 27.48 -0.49
CA GLN A 96 -3.29 28.68 0.23
C GLN A 96 -3.93 28.85 1.63
N SER A 97 -4.96 28.08 1.96
CA SER A 97 -5.70 28.22 3.23
C SER A 97 -5.13 27.36 4.39
N THR A 98 -4.33 26.33 4.09
CA THR A 98 -3.90 25.32 5.07
C THR A 98 -2.42 25.36 5.42
N ALA A 99 -1.64 26.31 4.90
CA ALA A 99 -0.27 26.53 5.39
C ALA A 99 -0.34 26.87 6.89
N PRO A 100 0.38 26.14 7.77
CA PRO A 100 0.45 26.53 9.17
C PRO A 100 1.08 27.91 9.22
N LYS A 101 0.37 28.89 9.80
CA LYS A 101 0.92 30.21 10.08
C LYS A 101 2.09 30.01 11.04
N THR A 102 3.32 29.97 10.51
CA THR A 102 4.53 30.10 11.32
C THR A 102 4.56 31.52 11.85
N GLY A 103 3.98 31.71 13.03
CA GLY A 103 4.22 32.87 13.87
C GLY A 103 5.64 32.79 14.41
N TYR A 104 6.50 33.65 13.89
CA TYR A 104 7.68 34.16 14.60
C TYR A 104 7.31 35.49 15.24
#